data_AF-A0A4U1J3S0-F1
#
_entry.id   AF-A0A4U1J3S0-F1
#
_cell.length_a   1.000
_cell.length_b   1.000
_cell.length_c   1.000
_cell.angle_alpha   90.00
_cell.angle_beta   90.00
_cell.angle_gamma   90.00
#
_symmetry.space_group_name_H-M   'P 1'
#
loop_
_entity.id
_entity.type
_entity.pdbx_description
1 polymer ?
#
loop_
_entity_poly.entity_id
_entity_poly.type
_entity_poly.pdbx_seq_one_letter_code
_entity_poly.pdbx_strand_id
1 'polypeptide(L)'
;MADVSKLVSDRVAITRTLTSAISVHGNEVAAALEKALFPDGSPPDFQVTVFLQALGALAQRSVDELSAANQAHATELADDGEPRAARDSAKDELRARMIGIRSTLSGVYGAPLLSAYGLSGETPSDAEHLIEAACTTERLLRNRPLVEAPKQEGVSVDPKALADSLKARVDALRTALGDVRREEREAQVTLQRRNAATATWNGVYQGIADSLTGLFELAGKGELADRVRPTARRRAGLTEAEDVEGGAAEK
;
A
#
# COMPACT_ATOMS: atom_id res chain seq x y z
N MET A 1 -19.03 38.43 46.15
CA MET A 1 -20.34 37.75 45.91
C MET A 1 -20.69 37.66 44.42
N ALA A 2 -20.53 38.72 43.61
CA ALA A 2 -20.80 38.67 42.17
C ALA A 2 -19.98 37.61 41.40
N ASP A 3 -18.68 37.46 41.68
CA ASP A 3 -17.82 36.47 40.99
C ASP A 3 -18.17 35.02 41.32
N VAL A 4 -18.60 34.73 42.56
CA VAL A 4 -19.05 33.39 42.96
C VAL A 4 -20.37 33.04 42.27
N SER A 5 -21.28 34.00 42.13
CA SER A 5 -22.54 33.83 41.40
C SER A 5 -22.30 33.61 39.90
N LYS A 6 -21.33 34.31 39.31
CA LYS A 6 -20.90 34.11 37.93
C LYS A 6 -20.32 32.71 37.71
N LEU A 7 -19.39 32.27 38.58
CA LEU A 7 -18.79 30.93 38.49
C LEU A 7 -19.85 29.80 38.53
N VAL A 8 -20.85 29.93 39.40
CA VAL A 8 -21.97 28.96 39.46
C VAL A 8 -22.80 29.00 38.18
N SER A 9 -23.13 30.19 37.68
CA SER A 9 -23.86 30.34 36.42
C SER A 9 -23.12 29.72 35.23
N ASP A 10 -21.81 29.96 35.14
CA ASP A 10 -20.97 29.41 34.07
C ASP A 10 -20.95 27.87 34.12
N ARG A 11 -20.81 27.28 35.32
CA ARG A 11 -20.89 25.81 35.51
C ARG A 11 -22.24 25.25 35.09
N VAL A 12 -23.34 25.89 35.47
CA VAL A 12 -24.70 25.49 35.05
C VAL A 12 -24.85 25.54 33.52
N ALA A 13 -24.34 26.60 32.88
CA ALA A 13 -24.37 26.73 31.43
C ALA A 13 -23.57 25.61 30.74
N ILE A 14 -22.36 25.31 31.22
CA ILE A 14 -21.52 24.22 30.72
C ILE A 14 -22.23 22.87 30.85
N THR A 15 -22.83 22.57 32.01
CA THR A 15 -23.58 21.33 32.22
C THR A 15 -24.80 21.22 31.32
N ARG A 16 -25.52 22.33 31.09
CA ARG A 16 -26.67 22.36 30.17
C ARG A 16 -26.26 22.01 28.74
N THR A 17 -25.13 22.53 28.27
CA THR A 17 -24.57 22.18 26.96
C THR A 17 -24.34 20.67 26.85
N LEU A 18 -23.71 20.05 27.86
CA LEU A 18 -23.49 18.60 27.89
C LEU A 18 -24.81 17.80 27.86
N THR A 19 -25.77 18.14 28.74
CA THR A 19 -27.06 17.44 28.79
C THR A 19 -27.87 17.62 27.51
N SER A 20 -27.78 18.79 26.87
CA SER A 20 -28.43 19.07 25.59
C SER A 20 -27.82 18.21 24.48
N ALA A 21 -26.50 18.09 24.43
CA ALA A 21 -25.83 17.25 23.44
C ALA A 21 -26.26 15.77 23.56
N ILE A 22 -26.35 15.24 24.79
CA ILE A 22 -26.86 13.89 25.06
C ILE A 22 -28.33 13.77 24.63
N SER A 23 -29.18 14.74 24.96
CA SER A 23 -30.60 14.68 24.61
C SER A 23 -30.85 14.74 23.10
N VAL A 24 -30.02 15.47 22.34
CA VAL A 24 -30.20 15.66 20.90
C VAL A 24 -29.54 14.53 20.10
N HIS A 25 -28.31 14.15 20.45
CA HIS A 25 -27.49 13.21 19.66
C HIS A 25 -27.37 11.82 20.30
N GLY A 26 -27.84 11.63 21.53
CA GLY A 26 -27.62 10.41 22.31
C GLY A 26 -28.11 9.15 21.62
N ASN A 27 -29.29 9.18 20.98
CA ASN A 27 -29.84 8.01 20.28
C ASN A 27 -29.00 7.61 19.05
N GLU A 28 -28.54 8.61 18.28
CA GLU A 28 -27.69 8.39 17.10
C GLU A 28 -26.32 7.81 17.52
N VAL A 29 -25.70 8.42 18.53
CA VAL A 29 -24.41 7.97 19.07
C VAL A 29 -24.53 6.59 19.72
N ALA A 30 -25.60 6.33 20.47
CA ALA A 30 -25.86 5.03 21.08
C ALA A 30 -25.98 3.93 20.03
N ALA A 31 -26.76 4.15 18.95
CA ALA A 31 -26.89 3.18 17.87
C ALA A 31 -25.53 2.87 17.19
N ALA A 32 -24.70 3.89 16.97
CA ALA A 32 -23.35 3.71 16.42
C ALA A 32 -22.43 2.94 17.38
N LEU A 33 -22.46 3.26 18.67
CA LEU A 33 -21.68 2.58 19.70
C LEU A 33 -22.12 1.13 19.91
N GLU A 34 -23.42 0.85 19.93
CA GLU A 34 -23.94 -0.51 20.05
C GLU A 34 -23.43 -1.40 18.93
N LYS A 35 -23.48 -0.92 17.68
CA LYS A 35 -22.93 -1.65 16.53
C LYS A 35 -21.41 -1.89 16.65
N ALA A 36 -20.66 -0.91 17.16
CA ALA A 36 -19.21 -1.02 17.31
C ALA A 36 -18.80 -1.97 18.45
N LEU A 37 -19.48 -1.87 19.59
CA LEU A 37 -19.16 -2.62 20.81
C LEU A 37 -19.71 -4.05 20.77
N PHE A 38 -20.91 -4.22 20.24
CA PHE A 38 -21.67 -5.47 20.22
C PHE A 38 -22.05 -5.86 18.77
N PRO A 39 -21.07 -6.23 17.92
CA PRO A 39 -21.33 -6.55 16.52
C PRO A 39 -22.32 -7.72 16.33
N ASP A 40 -22.39 -8.63 17.30
CA ASP A 40 -23.28 -9.80 17.31
C ASP A 40 -24.61 -9.54 18.06
N GLY A 41 -24.86 -8.30 18.45
CA GLY A 41 -26.05 -7.87 19.18
C GLY A 41 -25.81 -7.61 20.67
N SER A 42 -26.55 -6.65 21.22
CA SER A 42 -26.46 -6.27 22.62
C SER A 42 -27.01 -7.37 23.54
N PRO A 43 -26.32 -7.69 24.65
CA PRO A 43 -26.80 -8.68 25.60
C PRO A 43 -28.07 -8.17 26.30
N PRO A 44 -29.02 -9.07 26.64
CA PRO A 44 -30.29 -8.70 27.27
C PRO A 44 -30.09 -8.10 28.68
N ASP A 45 -29.09 -8.57 29.42
CA ASP A 45 -28.74 -8.06 30.75
C ASP A 45 -27.50 -7.18 30.67
N PHE A 46 -27.71 -5.89 30.39
CA PHE A 46 -26.62 -4.92 30.29
C PHE A 46 -26.07 -4.53 31.66
N GLN A 47 -24.76 -4.71 31.84
CA GLN A 47 -24.03 -4.30 33.05
C GLN A 47 -22.83 -3.42 32.67
N VAL A 48 -22.40 -2.53 33.59
CA VAL A 48 -21.22 -1.67 33.37
C VAL A 48 -19.94 -2.50 33.13
N THR A 49 -19.84 -3.67 33.77
CA THR A 49 -18.74 -4.63 33.54
C THR A 49 -18.71 -5.12 32.09
N VAL A 50 -19.87 -5.47 31.53
CA VAL A 50 -20.02 -5.89 30.13
C VAL A 50 -19.64 -4.75 29.18
N PHE A 51 -20.03 -3.52 29.48
CA PHE A 51 -19.62 -2.35 28.72
C PHE A 51 -18.11 -2.12 28.72
N LEU A 52 -17.45 -2.19 29.89
CA LEU A 52 -16.00 -2.05 30.00
C LEU A 52 -15.26 -3.17 29.25
N GLN A 53 -15.77 -4.40 29.32
CA GLN A 53 -15.24 -5.54 28.56
C GLN A 53 -15.42 -5.33 27.05
N ALA A 54 -16.55 -4.78 26.62
CA ALA A 54 -16.81 -4.49 25.20
C ALA A 54 -15.88 -3.41 24.65
N LEU A 55 -15.52 -2.39 25.46
CA LEU A 55 -14.47 -1.42 25.10
C LEU A 55 -13.13 -2.12 24.90
N GLY A 56 -12.71 -2.97 25.84
CA GLY A 56 -11.48 -3.76 25.71
C GLY A 56 -11.49 -4.66 24.47
N ALA A 57 -12.60 -5.33 24.19
CA ALA A 57 -12.78 -6.16 23.01
C ALA A 57 -12.71 -5.34 21.70
N LEU A 58 -13.28 -4.14 21.68
CA LEU A 58 -13.18 -3.23 20.53
C LEU A 58 -11.72 -2.80 20.28
N ALA A 59 -10.98 -2.44 21.33
CA ALA A 59 -9.55 -2.15 21.23
C ALA A 59 -8.78 -3.35 20.67
N GLN A 60 -9.02 -4.55 21.20
CA GLN A 60 -8.36 -5.77 20.75
C GLN A 60 -8.66 -6.07 19.27
N ARG A 61 -9.93 -6.00 18.84
CA ARG A 61 -10.29 -6.18 17.43
C ARG A 61 -9.56 -5.19 16.52
N SER A 62 -9.42 -3.93 16.94
CA SER A 62 -8.75 -2.91 16.13
C SER A 62 -7.25 -3.16 15.97
N VAL A 63 -6.57 -3.68 17.00
CA VAL A 63 -5.14 -4.01 16.90
C VAL A 63 -4.92 -5.32 16.14
N ASP A 64 -5.83 -6.30 16.27
CA ASP A 64 -5.79 -7.53 15.48
C ASP A 64 -5.95 -7.23 13.98
N GLU A 65 -6.88 -6.34 13.61
CA GLU A 65 -7.06 -5.89 12.23
C GLU A 65 -5.83 -5.14 11.71
N LEU A 66 -5.26 -4.23 12.50
CA LEU A 66 -4.02 -3.54 12.17
C LEU A 66 -2.85 -4.51 11.94
N SER A 67 -2.68 -5.48 12.84
CA SER A 67 -1.64 -6.50 12.75
C SER A 67 -1.80 -7.35 11.49
N ALA A 68 -3.02 -7.84 11.22
CA ALA A 68 -3.32 -8.63 10.04
C ALA A 68 -3.09 -7.84 8.74
N ALA A 69 -3.51 -6.57 8.69
CA ALA A 69 -3.28 -5.72 7.52
C ALA A 69 -1.80 -5.40 7.31
N ASN A 70 -1.04 -5.20 8.39
CA ASN A 70 0.40 -4.99 8.33
C ASN A 70 1.14 -6.24 7.84
N GLN A 71 0.77 -7.43 8.34
CA GLN A 71 1.35 -8.69 7.89
C GLN A 71 1.05 -8.93 6.41
N ALA A 72 -0.20 -8.72 5.96
CA ALA A 72 -0.58 -8.88 4.56
C ALA A 72 0.24 -7.95 3.64
N HIS A 73 0.45 -6.69 4.04
CA HIS A 73 1.28 -5.76 3.28
C HIS A 73 2.77 -6.16 3.28
N ALA A 74 3.29 -6.67 4.39
CA ALA A 74 4.67 -7.14 4.46
C ALA A 74 4.89 -8.39 3.58
N THR A 75 3.93 -9.32 3.54
CA THR A 75 3.95 -10.49 2.66
C THR A 75 3.93 -10.06 1.20
N GLU A 76 3.06 -9.14 0.82
CA GLU A 76 2.98 -8.58 -0.53
C GLU A 76 4.32 -8.00 -0.99
N LEU A 77 4.99 -7.20 -0.16
CA LEU A 77 6.29 -6.61 -0.48
C LEU A 77 7.45 -7.62 -0.52
N ALA A 78 7.27 -8.83 0.01
CA ALA A 78 8.34 -9.83 0.03
C ALA A 78 8.59 -10.43 -1.38
N ASP A 79 7.57 -10.50 -2.23
CA ASP A 79 7.61 -11.16 -3.53
C ASP A 79 7.94 -10.22 -4.70
N ASP A 80 8.10 -8.92 -4.42
CA ASP A 80 8.37 -7.83 -5.36
C ASP A 80 9.67 -7.98 -6.19
N GLY A 81 10.60 -8.82 -5.73
CA GLY A 81 11.93 -8.97 -6.33
C GLY A 81 11.91 -9.71 -7.67
N GLU A 82 11.12 -10.77 -7.76
CA GLU A 82 11.11 -11.67 -8.92
C GLU A 82 10.55 -10.98 -10.18
N PRO A 83 9.39 -10.28 -10.15
CA PRO A 83 8.85 -9.60 -11.33
C PRO A 83 9.77 -8.49 -11.84
N ARG A 84 10.45 -7.76 -10.95
CA ARG A 84 11.43 -6.74 -11.33
C ARG A 84 12.65 -7.35 -12.00
N ALA A 85 13.16 -8.45 -11.46
CA ALA A 85 14.26 -9.19 -12.07
C ALA A 85 13.88 -9.76 -13.45
N ALA A 86 12.68 -10.32 -13.59
CA ALA A 86 12.16 -10.82 -14.87
C ALA A 86 12.05 -9.70 -15.93
N ARG A 87 11.54 -8.53 -15.54
CA ARG A 87 11.50 -7.33 -16.40
C ARG A 87 12.90 -6.91 -16.84
N ASP A 88 13.84 -6.82 -15.91
CA ASP A 88 15.21 -6.37 -16.22
C ASP A 88 15.92 -7.37 -17.13
N SER A 89 15.77 -8.67 -16.88
CA SER A 89 16.25 -9.73 -17.77
C SER A 89 15.66 -9.62 -19.18
N ALA A 90 14.32 -9.48 -19.30
CA ALA A 90 13.65 -9.35 -20.60
C ALA A 90 14.09 -8.08 -21.37
N LYS A 91 14.34 -6.98 -20.65
CA LYS A 91 14.85 -5.73 -21.22
C LYS A 91 16.26 -5.91 -21.77
N ASP A 92 17.14 -6.55 -21.01
CA ASP A 92 18.51 -6.80 -21.41
C ASP A 92 18.57 -7.77 -22.61
N GLU A 93 17.72 -8.79 -22.62
CA GLU A 93 17.59 -9.72 -23.75
C GLU A 93 17.11 -9.03 -25.04
N LEU A 94 16.12 -8.13 -24.94
CA LEU A 94 15.63 -7.37 -26.09
C LEU A 94 16.71 -6.41 -26.60
N ARG A 95 17.39 -5.70 -25.69
CA ARG A 95 18.48 -4.78 -26.02
C ARG A 95 19.63 -5.51 -26.70
N ALA A 96 20.07 -6.63 -26.13
CA ALA A 96 21.11 -7.49 -26.69
C ALA A 96 20.70 -7.99 -28.09
N ARG A 97 19.44 -8.35 -28.29
CA ARG A 97 18.95 -8.79 -29.60
C ARG A 97 18.98 -7.68 -30.65
N MET A 98 18.55 -6.47 -30.30
CA MET A 98 18.63 -5.32 -31.22
C MET A 98 20.07 -4.99 -31.62
N ILE A 99 21.00 -5.01 -30.64
CA ILE A 99 22.43 -4.83 -30.90
C ILE A 99 22.96 -5.96 -31.81
N GLY A 100 22.61 -7.21 -31.52
CA GLY A 100 22.99 -8.36 -32.32
C GLY A 100 22.53 -8.26 -33.77
N ILE A 101 21.26 -7.91 -34.00
CA ILE A 101 20.71 -7.70 -35.35
C ILE A 101 21.45 -6.57 -36.08
N ARG A 102 21.73 -5.46 -35.39
CA ARG A 102 22.51 -4.35 -35.95
C ARG A 102 23.90 -4.81 -36.39
N SER A 103 24.60 -5.56 -35.52
CA SER A 103 25.92 -6.12 -35.83
C SER A 103 25.87 -7.08 -37.01
N THR A 104 24.86 -7.96 -37.07
CA THR A 104 24.67 -8.90 -38.19
C THR A 104 24.44 -8.17 -39.51
N LEU A 105 23.48 -7.23 -39.56
CA LEU A 105 23.18 -6.50 -40.79
C LEU A 105 24.33 -5.61 -41.24
N SER A 106 25.01 -4.94 -40.29
CA SER A 106 26.20 -4.13 -40.61
C SER A 106 27.36 -4.98 -41.11
N GLY A 107 27.56 -6.18 -40.56
CA GLY A 107 28.62 -7.10 -40.97
C GLY A 107 28.40 -7.67 -42.37
N VAL A 108 27.16 -8.08 -42.68
CA VAL A 108 26.84 -8.74 -43.96
C VAL A 108 26.60 -7.74 -45.09
N TYR A 109 25.95 -6.60 -44.83
CA TYR A 109 25.52 -5.66 -45.87
C TYR A 109 26.15 -4.25 -45.74
N GLY A 110 26.76 -3.94 -44.61
CA GLY A 110 27.36 -2.64 -44.33
C GLY A 110 26.45 -1.67 -43.58
N ALA A 111 27.08 -0.68 -42.93
CA ALA A 111 26.41 0.31 -42.09
C ALA A 111 25.27 1.13 -42.77
N PRO A 112 25.32 1.49 -44.07
CA PRO A 112 24.23 2.26 -44.71
C PRO A 112 22.86 1.58 -44.62
N LEU A 113 22.82 0.24 -44.63
CA LEU A 113 21.59 -0.54 -44.54
C LEU A 113 20.83 -0.33 -43.21
N LEU A 114 21.54 -0.03 -42.13
CA LEU A 114 20.95 0.05 -40.79
C LEU A 114 19.85 1.09 -40.68
N SER A 115 20.01 2.24 -41.36
CA SER A 115 18.99 3.30 -41.39
C SER A 115 17.66 2.82 -41.98
N ALA A 116 17.72 1.95 -43.00
CA ALA A 116 16.55 1.46 -43.71
C ALA A 116 15.74 0.43 -42.91
N TYR A 117 16.34 -0.14 -41.86
CA TYR A 117 15.68 -1.04 -40.89
C TYR A 117 15.47 -0.40 -39.52
N GLY A 118 15.62 0.93 -39.39
CA GLY A 118 15.38 1.63 -38.13
C GLY A 118 16.42 1.33 -37.03
N LEU A 119 17.61 0.88 -37.42
CA LEU A 119 18.70 0.49 -36.53
C LEU A 119 19.82 1.54 -36.45
N SER A 120 19.58 2.73 -36.99
CA SER A 120 20.48 3.88 -36.87
C SER A 120 20.43 4.47 -35.46
N GLY A 121 21.59 4.86 -34.93
CA GLY A 121 21.69 5.52 -33.63
C GLY A 121 21.85 4.57 -32.45
N GLU A 122 21.75 5.08 -31.24
CA GLU A 122 21.91 4.29 -30.01
C GLU A 122 20.67 3.43 -29.74
N THR A 123 20.85 2.22 -29.20
CA THR A 123 19.72 1.42 -28.72
C THR A 123 19.15 2.04 -27.44
N PRO A 124 17.83 2.28 -27.33
CA PRO A 124 17.22 2.85 -26.13
C PRO A 124 17.48 2.02 -24.86
N SER A 125 17.68 2.69 -23.74
CA SER A 125 17.85 2.08 -22.41
C SER A 125 16.56 1.95 -21.62
N ASP A 126 15.61 2.84 -21.88
CA ASP A 126 14.25 2.80 -21.34
C ASP A 126 13.43 1.69 -22.00
N ALA A 127 12.61 0.98 -21.21
CA ALA A 127 11.90 -0.21 -21.66
C ALA A 127 10.81 0.09 -22.71
N GLU A 128 10.06 1.17 -22.55
CA GLU A 128 8.98 1.53 -23.48
C GLU A 128 9.57 2.00 -24.81
N HIS A 129 10.56 2.89 -24.78
CA HIS A 129 11.25 3.31 -26.00
C HIS A 129 11.99 2.15 -26.70
N LEU A 130 12.50 1.17 -25.94
CA LEU A 130 13.11 -0.03 -26.50
C LEU A 130 12.08 -0.90 -27.23
N ILE A 131 10.88 -1.08 -26.66
CA ILE A 131 9.76 -1.78 -27.31
C ILE A 131 9.37 -1.07 -28.61
N GLU A 132 9.20 0.26 -28.58
CA GLU A 132 8.81 1.04 -29.77
C GLU A 132 9.84 0.91 -30.91
N ALA A 133 11.13 1.02 -30.57
CA ALA A 133 12.22 0.86 -31.52
C ALA A 133 12.29 -0.57 -32.09
N ALA A 134 12.11 -1.58 -31.23
CA ALA A 134 12.07 -2.98 -31.63
C ALA A 134 10.87 -3.30 -32.54
N CYS A 135 9.67 -2.81 -32.22
CA CYS A 135 8.48 -2.95 -33.06
C CYS A 135 8.66 -2.28 -34.42
N THR A 136 9.30 -1.11 -34.45
CA THR A 136 9.61 -0.42 -35.72
C THR A 136 10.56 -1.26 -36.57
N THR A 137 11.64 -1.77 -35.97
CA THR A 137 12.63 -2.63 -36.64
C THR A 137 11.98 -3.92 -37.13
N GLU A 138 11.18 -4.58 -36.29
CA GLU A 138 10.45 -5.80 -36.60
C GLU A 138 9.51 -5.62 -37.80
N ARG A 139 8.72 -4.55 -37.82
CA ARG A 139 7.85 -4.19 -38.95
C ARG A 139 8.65 -3.97 -40.23
N LEU A 140 9.82 -3.31 -40.17
CA LEU A 140 10.67 -3.08 -41.34
C LEU A 140 11.28 -4.38 -41.85
N LEU A 141 11.78 -5.24 -40.95
CA LEU A 141 12.32 -6.56 -41.30
C LEU A 141 11.29 -7.44 -42.01
N ARG A 142 10.01 -7.35 -41.66
CA ARG A 142 8.95 -8.13 -42.32
C ARG A 142 8.55 -7.59 -43.69
N ASN A 143 8.44 -6.27 -43.80
CA ASN A 143 7.73 -5.63 -44.91
C ASN A 143 8.66 -5.02 -45.96
N ARG A 144 9.92 -4.72 -45.60
CA ARG A 144 10.91 -4.17 -46.52
C ARG A 144 11.72 -5.30 -47.16
N PRO A 145 11.65 -5.49 -48.49
CA PRO A 145 12.50 -6.44 -49.19
C PRO A 145 13.99 -6.10 -48.99
N LEU A 146 14.80 -7.12 -48.69
CA LEU A 146 16.26 -6.99 -48.61
C LEU A 146 16.83 -7.17 -50.02
N VAL A 147 17.07 -6.06 -50.72
CA VAL A 147 17.52 -6.03 -52.12
C VAL A 147 19.02 -5.76 -52.25
N GLU A 148 19.65 -5.34 -51.17
CA GLU A 148 21.07 -5.04 -51.10
C GLU A 148 21.90 -6.33 -51.19
N ALA A 149 22.96 -6.29 -52.00
CA ALA A 149 23.85 -7.43 -52.16
C ALA A 149 24.68 -7.67 -50.89
N PRO A 150 24.80 -8.91 -50.39
CA PRO A 150 25.72 -9.26 -49.33
C PRO A 150 27.17 -8.93 -49.74
N LYS A 151 27.95 -8.38 -48.81
CA LYS A 151 29.38 -8.13 -48.99
C LYS A 151 30.24 -9.36 -48.70
N GLN A 152 29.66 -10.37 -48.04
CA GLN A 152 30.30 -11.64 -47.74
C GLN A 152 29.72 -12.72 -48.65
N GLU A 153 30.58 -13.36 -49.45
CA GLU A 153 30.16 -14.45 -50.32
C GLU A 153 29.62 -15.63 -49.50
N GLY A 154 28.49 -16.20 -49.93
CA GLY A 154 27.87 -17.37 -49.28
C GLY A 154 27.09 -17.08 -48.00
N VAL A 155 27.02 -15.83 -47.52
CA VAL A 155 26.27 -15.46 -46.32
C VAL A 155 25.03 -14.64 -46.69
N SER A 156 23.86 -15.08 -46.21
CA SER A 156 22.61 -14.32 -46.34
C SER A 156 21.84 -14.34 -45.02
N VAL A 157 21.05 -13.29 -44.78
CA VAL A 157 20.22 -13.15 -43.58
C VAL A 157 18.77 -13.33 -43.97
N ASP A 158 18.01 -14.08 -43.18
CA ASP A 158 16.54 -14.14 -43.28
C ASP A 158 15.91 -13.03 -42.42
N PRO A 159 15.36 -11.95 -43.02
CA PRO A 159 14.76 -10.86 -42.27
C PRO A 159 13.54 -11.29 -41.45
N LYS A 160 12.78 -12.29 -41.92
CA LYS A 160 11.58 -12.77 -41.21
C LYS A 160 11.96 -13.51 -39.95
N ALA A 161 12.98 -14.37 -40.00
CA ALA A 161 13.51 -15.02 -38.81
C ALA A 161 14.05 -14.01 -37.77
N LEU A 162 14.71 -12.92 -38.23
CA LEU A 162 15.12 -11.85 -37.33
C LEU A 162 13.93 -11.12 -36.70
N ALA A 163 12.88 -10.84 -37.48
CA ALA A 163 11.64 -10.22 -37.01
C ALA A 163 10.91 -11.09 -35.98
N ASP A 164 10.79 -12.40 -36.22
CA ASP A 164 10.17 -13.34 -35.28
C ASP A 164 10.91 -13.37 -33.94
N SER A 165 12.24 -13.39 -33.99
CA SER A 165 13.08 -13.35 -32.80
C SER A 165 12.96 -12.03 -32.01
N LEU A 166 12.79 -10.88 -32.68
CA LEU A 166 12.49 -9.60 -32.03
C LEU A 166 11.10 -9.60 -31.41
N LYS A 167 10.09 -10.05 -32.16
CA LYS A 167 8.71 -10.12 -31.69
C LYS A 167 8.59 -10.92 -30.40
N ALA A 168 9.23 -12.09 -30.33
CA ALA A 168 9.22 -12.93 -29.14
C ALA A 168 9.78 -12.19 -27.89
N ARG A 169 10.83 -11.39 -28.05
CA ARG A 169 11.43 -10.60 -26.94
C ARG A 169 10.63 -9.37 -26.57
N VAL A 170 10.00 -8.71 -27.55
CA VAL A 170 9.05 -7.64 -27.30
C VAL A 170 7.87 -8.16 -26.47
N ASP A 171 7.30 -9.30 -26.87
CA ASP A 171 6.18 -9.91 -26.16
C ASP A 171 6.59 -10.31 -24.74
N ALA A 172 7.80 -10.88 -24.54
CA ALA A 172 8.34 -11.20 -23.22
C ALA A 172 8.50 -9.95 -22.32
N LEU A 173 9.09 -8.87 -22.83
CA LEU A 173 9.24 -7.63 -22.05
C LEU A 173 7.90 -6.98 -21.71
N ARG A 174 6.92 -7.01 -22.63
CA ARG A 174 5.57 -6.51 -22.37
C ARG A 174 4.87 -7.30 -21.27
N THR A 175 4.98 -8.63 -21.27
CA THR A 175 4.44 -9.48 -20.20
C THR A 175 5.07 -9.11 -18.86
N ALA A 176 6.40 -9.04 -18.79
CA ALA A 176 7.10 -8.70 -17.55
C ALA A 176 6.75 -7.29 -17.02
N LEU A 177 6.59 -6.30 -17.91
CA LEU A 177 6.08 -4.97 -17.53
C LEU A 177 4.64 -5.02 -17.01
N GLY A 178 3.80 -5.87 -17.62
CA GLY A 178 2.43 -6.12 -17.17
C GLY A 178 2.36 -6.72 -15.77
N ASP A 179 3.22 -7.69 -15.49
CA ASP A 179 3.35 -8.31 -14.17
C ASP A 179 3.81 -7.29 -13.13
N VAL A 180 4.88 -6.52 -13.37
CA VAL A 180 5.31 -5.46 -12.44
C VAL A 180 4.18 -4.48 -12.13
N ARG A 181 3.40 -4.05 -13.13
CA ARG A 181 2.24 -3.16 -12.92
C ARG A 181 1.09 -3.83 -12.16
N ARG A 182 0.97 -5.15 -12.20
CA ARG A 182 -0.01 -5.90 -11.40
C ARG A 182 0.41 -5.88 -9.93
N GLU A 183 1.64 -6.26 -9.64
CA GLU A 183 2.20 -6.26 -8.28
C GLU A 183 2.15 -4.86 -7.65
N GLU A 184 2.50 -3.80 -8.40
CA GLU A 184 2.39 -2.41 -7.91
C GLU A 184 0.97 -2.05 -7.46
N ARG A 185 -0.05 -2.56 -8.16
CA ARG A 185 -1.46 -2.34 -7.79
C ARG A 185 -1.86 -3.16 -6.58
N GLU A 186 -1.40 -4.41 -6.49
CA GLU A 186 -1.66 -5.30 -5.35
C GLU A 186 -1.01 -4.74 -4.07
N ALA A 187 0.24 -4.29 -4.15
CA ALA A 187 0.94 -3.53 -3.12
C ALA A 187 0.20 -2.24 -2.70
N GLN A 188 -0.36 -1.50 -3.66
CA GLN A 188 -1.15 -0.30 -3.34
C GLN A 188 -2.43 -0.63 -2.56
N VAL A 189 -3.11 -1.73 -2.90
CA VAL A 189 -4.33 -2.17 -2.21
C VAL A 189 -4.00 -2.59 -0.77
N THR A 190 -2.96 -3.37 -0.54
CA THR A 190 -2.55 -3.79 0.81
C THR A 190 -2.08 -2.61 1.65
N LEU A 191 -1.36 -1.64 1.06
CA LEU A 191 -0.94 -0.41 1.72
C LEU A 191 -2.14 0.45 2.16
N GLN A 192 -3.14 0.61 1.29
CA GLN A 192 -4.36 1.35 1.62
C GLN A 192 -5.10 0.69 2.79
N ARG A 193 -5.21 -0.63 2.79
CA ARG A 193 -5.84 -1.39 3.88
C ARG A 193 -5.08 -1.21 5.20
N ARG A 194 -3.75 -1.29 5.20
CA ARG A 194 -2.91 -1.05 6.38
C ARG A 194 -3.11 0.37 6.93
N ASN A 195 -3.13 1.37 6.06
CA ASN A 195 -3.32 2.76 6.46
C ASN A 195 -4.72 3.00 7.04
N ALA A 196 -5.75 2.39 6.46
CA ALA A 196 -7.11 2.45 7.00
C ALA A 196 -7.19 1.80 8.38
N ALA A 197 -6.62 0.60 8.56
CA ALA A 197 -6.57 -0.07 9.85
C ALA A 197 -5.80 0.76 10.91
N THR A 198 -4.72 1.45 10.52
CA THR A 198 -3.97 2.35 11.39
C THR A 198 -4.85 3.54 11.84
N ALA A 199 -5.59 4.15 10.92
CA ALA A 199 -6.50 5.25 11.24
C ALA A 199 -7.64 4.80 12.16
N THR A 200 -8.22 3.62 11.91
CA THR A 200 -9.23 3.00 12.78
C THR A 200 -8.66 2.77 14.18
N TRP A 201 -7.49 2.14 14.29
CA TRP A 201 -6.84 1.89 15.57
C TRP A 201 -6.58 3.19 16.35
N ASN A 202 -6.07 4.24 15.68
CA ASN A 202 -5.84 5.55 16.33
C ASN A 202 -7.13 6.14 16.91
N GLY A 203 -8.23 6.12 16.15
CA GLY A 203 -9.53 6.64 16.60
C GLY A 203 -10.12 5.82 17.75
N VAL A 204 -10.05 4.49 17.64
CA VAL A 204 -10.52 3.54 18.66
C VAL A 204 -9.72 3.69 19.95
N TYR A 205 -8.38 3.68 19.86
CA TYR A 205 -7.49 3.85 21.01
C TYR A 205 -7.79 5.16 21.74
N GLN A 206 -7.83 6.28 21.02
CA GLN A 206 -8.09 7.58 21.65
C GLN A 206 -9.45 7.62 22.32
N GLY A 207 -10.51 7.21 21.63
CA GLY A 207 -11.87 7.22 22.17
C GLY A 207 -12.02 6.34 23.41
N ILE A 208 -11.41 5.16 23.40
CA ILE A 208 -11.43 4.23 24.55
C ILE A 208 -10.61 4.80 25.71
N ALA A 209 -9.40 5.29 25.45
CA ALA A 209 -8.53 5.83 26.50
C ALA A 209 -9.17 7.03 27.21
N ASP A 210 -9.69 8.00 26.45
CA ASP A 210 -10.41 9.16 27.01
C ASP A 210 -11.66 8.70 27.81
N SER A 211 -12.39 7.70 27.31
CA SER A 211 -13.56 7.15 28.01
C SER A 211 -13.18 6.45 29.32
N LEU A 212 -12.15 5.60 29.32
CA LEU A 212 -11.69 4.89 30.52
C LEU A 212 -11.14 5.87 31.57
N THR A 213 -10.41 6.90 31.16
CA THR A 213 -9.98 7.98 32.05
C THR A 213 -11.20 8.61 32.74
N GLY A 214 -12.21 9.02 31.98
CA GLY A 214 -13.43 9.62 32.55
C GLY A 214 -14.20 8.66 33.47
N LEU A 215 -14.35 7.39 33.09
CA LEU A 215 -15.05 6.38 33.90
C LEU A 215 -14.30 6.08 35.21
N PHE A 216 -12.97 6.02 35.19
CA PHE A 216 -12.17 5.84 36.39
C PHE A 216 -12.20 7.07 37.29
N GLU A 217 -12.19 8.29 36.74
CA GLU A 217 -12.39 9.52 37.51
C GLU A 217 -13.77 9.55 38.19
N LEU A 218 -14.85 9.20 37.46
CA LEU A 218 -16.20 9.09 38.00
C LEU A 218 -16.32 8.04 39.13
N ALA A 219 -15.54 6.96 39.03
CA ALA A 219 -15.46 5.92 40.06
C ALA A 219 -14.53 6.27 41.23
N GLY A 220 -13.91 7.46 41.25
CA GLY A 220 -12.96 7.88 42.27
C GLY A 220 -11.63 7.14 42.24
N LYS A 221 -11.24 6.58 41.09
CA LYS A 221 -10.02 5.80 40.86
C LYS A 221 -8.98 6.61 40.07
N GLY A 222 -8.54 7.74 40.62
CA GLY A 222 -7.61 8.66 39.96
C GLY A 222 -6.30 8.01 39.47
N GLU A 223 -5.70 7.14 40.28
CA GLU A 223 -4.46 6.43 39.89
C GLU A 223 -4.66 5.52 38.66
N LEU A 224 -5.83 4.89 38.51
CA LEU A 224 -6.15 4.11 37.32
C LEU A 224 -6.41 5.01 36.12
N ALA A 225 -7.05 6.15 36.32
CA ALA A 225 -7.32 7.13 35.28
C ALA A 225 -6.02 7.70 34.69
N ASP A 226 -5.03 7.99 35.53
CA ASP A 226 -3.73 8.53 35.10
C ASP A 226 -2.94 7.52 34.28
N ARG A 227 -2.99 6.23 34.63
CA ARG A 227 -2.30 5.17 33.89
C ARG A 227 -2.81 5.02 32.46
N VAL A 228 -4.12 5.09 32.25
CA VAL A 228 -4.74 4.91 30.93
C VAL A 228 -4.89 6.21 30.15
N ARG A 229 -4.55 7.35 30.76
CA ARG A 229 -4.67 8.66 30.14
C ARG A 229 -3.87 8.69 28.84
N PRO A 230 -4.48 9.10 27.70
CA PRO A 230 -3.77 9.08 26.44
C PRO A 230 -2.70 10.17 26.40
N THR A 231 -1.47 9.75 26.12
CA THR A 231 -0.31 10.64 25.97
C THR A 231 -0.01 10.91 24.49
N ALA A 232 0.79 11.95 24.21
CA ALA A 232 1.23 12.21 22.84
C ALA A 232 2.01 11.04 22.23
N ARG A 233 2.75 10.28 23.06
CA ARG A 233 3.51 9.10 22.63
C ARG A 233 2.59 7.94 22.27
N ARG A 234 1.69 7.54 23.17
CA ARG A 234 0.78 6.42 22.92
C ARG A 234 -0.19 6.70 21.76
N ARG A 235 -0.65 7.95 21.60
CA ARG A 235 -1.42 8.40 20.42
C ARG A 235 -0.65 8.29 19.11
N ALA A 236 0.68 8.36 19.16
CA ALA A 236 1.55 8.13 18.00
C ALA A 236 1.91 6.64 17.81
N GLY A 237 1.31 5.72 18.58
CA GLY A 237 1.64 4.30 18.55
C GLY A 237 2.98 3.96 19.21
N LEU A 238 3.56 4.86 20.00
CA LEU A 238 4.82 4.65 20.70
C LEU A 238 4.56 4.20 22.13
N THR A 239 5.29 3.18 22.57
CA THR A 239 5.22 2.69 23.95
C THR A 239 5.83 3.67 24.94
N GLU A 240 5.33 3.62 26.16
CA GLU A 240 5.97 4.15 27.35
C GLU A 240 6.55 3.01 28.20
N ALA A 241 7.39 3.33 29.19
CA ALA A 241 8.06 2.31 30.01
C ALA A 241 7.05 1.34 30.67
N GLU A 242 5.94 1.89 31.15
CA GLU A 242 4.83 1.14 31.77
C GLU A 242 4.20 0.09 30.85
N ASP A 243 4.20 0.34 29.54
CA ASP A 243 3.58 -0.55 28.54
C ASP A 243 4.47 -1.78 28.26
N VAL A 244 5.77 -1.69 28.57
CA VAL A 244 6.77 -2.73 28.29
C VAL A 244 7.10 -3.53 29.55
N GLU A 245 7.16 -2.88 30.71
CA GLU A 245 7.52 -3.52 31.99
C GLU A 245 6.38 -4.40 32.56
N GLY A 246 5.12 -4.08 32.27
CA GLY A 246 3.96 -4.87 32.71
C GLY A 246 3.82 -6.26 32.08
N GLY A 247 4.62 -6.60 31.06
CA GLY A 247 4.65 -7.92 30.42
C GLY A 247 5.72 -8.88 30.97
N ALA A 248 6.62 -8.42 31.83
CA ALA A 248 7.78 -9.19 32.30
C ALA A 248 7.70 -9.65 33.76
N ALA A 249 6.58 -9.42 34.44
CA ALA A 249 6.39 -9.77 35.85
C ALA A 249 5.39 -10.92 36.02
N GLU A 250 5.80 -12.13 35.62
CA GLU A 250 5.39 -13.40 36.24
C GLU A 250 6.38 -14.50 35.82
N LYS A 251 7.44 -14.67 36.61
CA LYS A 251 8.24 -15.90 36.74
C LYS A 251 8.49 -16.15 38.21
#